data_AF-A0A359LZB0-F1
#
_entry.id   AF-A0A359LZB0-F1
#
_cell.length_a   1.000
_cell.length_b   1.000
_cell.length_c   1.000
_cell.angle_alpha   90.00
_cell.angle_beta   90.00
_cell.angle_gamma   90.00
#
_symmetry.space_group_name_H-M   'P 1'
#
loop_
_entity.id
_entity.type
_entity.pdbx_description
1 polymer ?
#
loop_
_entity_poly.entity_id
_entity_poly.type
_entity_poly.pdbx_seq_one_letter_code
_entity_poly.pdbx_strand_id
1 'polypeptide(L)'
;MKYLTALLVGLATAAAADTTAKFHEETLRYNVNWPSGLSLGEAQVRAVRLKDSDRWRFEFELEAAVPGFRVVDRYRSLADKGFCTAEFEKDTTRGAKITKEKTAVDGASGAAKRETLGGGGSSEMRVAACVHDALAFLYFVRSELAQGRIAPAQTILFGAPYSARLEFKGAEQVTIAGAAEPADRVVTLLKGPASQISFEIFFSRDAARTPVLVRVPLAMGVFSMEIAR
;
A
#
# COMPACT_ATOMS: atom_id res chain seq x y z
N MET A 1 4.52 12.75 64.40
CA MET A 1 5.63 12.52 63.46
C MET A 1 5.57 11.07 62.98
N LYS A 2 4.96 10.83 61.81
CA LYS A 2 5.15 9.67 60.92
C LYS A 2 4.16 9.81 59.76
N TYR A 3 4.73 10.10 58.60
CA TYR A 3 4.07 10.31 57.32
C TYR A 3 3.47 8.99 56.79
N LEU A 4 2.28 9.04 56.19
CA LEU A 4 1.87 8.01 55.23
C LEU A 4 1.05 8.66 54.11
N THR A 5 1.76 9.07 53.07
CA THR A 5 1.22 9.56 51.81
C THR A 5 0.90 8.34 50.95
N ALA A 6 -0.38 8.02 50.72
CA ALA A 6 -0.79 6.99 49.79
C ALA A 6 -0.89 7.58 48.38
N LEU A 7 0.04 7.22 47.50
CA LEU A 7 0.02 7.55 46.08
C LEU A 7 -0.84 6.50 45.35
N LEU A 8 -2.03 6.87 44.87
CA LEU A 8 -2.81 6.05 43.95
C LEU A 8 -2.16 6.12 42.55
N VAL A 9 -1.50 5.04 42.15
CA VAL A 9 -1.07 4.84 40.76
C VAL A 9 -2.29 4.38 39.96
N GLY A 10 -2.82 5.26 39.12
CA GLY A 10 -3.85 4.91 38.14
C GLY A 10 -3.23 4.06 37.02
N LEU A 11 -3.54 2.77 37.02
CA LEU A 11 -3.32 1.90 35.86
C LEU A 11 -4.33 2.30 34.77
N ALA A 12 -3.94 3.23 33.90
CA ALA A 12 -4.60 3.40 32.63
C ALA A 12 -4.24 2.19 31.75
N THR A 13 -5.09 1.17 31.74
CA THR A 13 -5.05 0.13 30.71
C THR A 13 -5.33 0.82 29.37
N ALA A 14 -4.29 1.00 28.56
CA ALA A 14 -4.44 1.35 27.16
C ALA A 14 -5.26 0.23 26.51
N ALA A 15 -6.53 0.50 26.23
CA ALA A 15 -7.32 -0.38 25.37
C ALA A 15 -6.56 -0.50 24.05
N ALA A 16 -6.17 -1.73 23.69
CA ALA A 16 -5.70 -2.01 22.34
C ALA A 16 -6.81 -1.56 21.40
N ALA A 17 -6.56 -0.49 20.63
CA ALA A 17 -7.51 -0.03 19.63
C ALA A 17 -7.77 -1.21 18.69
N ASP A 18 -9.03 -1.59 18.57
CA ASP A 18 -9.47 -2.62 17.65
C ASP A 18 -9.17 -2.09 16.23
N THR A 19 -8.03 -2.49 15.67
CA THR A 19 -7.60 -2.16 14.30
C THR A 19 -8.37 -3.01 13.30
N THR A 20 -9.67 -3.21 13.52
CA THR A 20 -10.54 -3.88 12.57
C THR A 20 -10.64 -2.96 11.34
N ALA A 21 -9.88 -3.35 10.32
CA ALA A 21 -10.01 -2.88 8.95
C ALA A 21 -11.49 -2.57 8.63
N LYS A 22 -11.83 -1.31 8.36
CA LYS A 22 -13.20 -0.92 7.96
C LYS A 22 -13.52 -1.28 6.50
N PHE A 23 -12.69 -2.10 5.88
CA PHE A 23 -12.91 -2.66 4.55
C PHE A 23 -13.16 -4.18 4.67
N HIS A 24 -13.99 -4.69 3.78
CA HIS A 24 -14.29 -6.11 3.66
C HIS A 24 -13.43 -6.73 2.56
N GLU A 25 -13.66 -8.01 2.26
CA GLU A 25 -13.19 -8.54 0.98
C GLU A 25 -13.74 -7.68 -0.15
N GLU A 26 -12.85 -7.26 -1.05
CA GLU A 26 -13.21 -6.30 -2.09
C GLU A 26 -12.39 -6.52 -3.36
N THR A 27 -12.90 -5.98 -4.46
CA THR A 27 -12.18 -5.89 -5.72
C THR A 27 -12.44 -4.50 -6.30
N LEU A 28 -11.39 -3.70 -6.33
CA LEU A 28 -11.38 -2.35 -6.86
C LEU A 28 -10.78 -2.39 -8.26
N ARG A 29 -11.51 -1.86 -9.25
CA ARG A 29 -11.07 -1.79 -10.64
C ARG A 29 -10.74 -0.34 -10.99
N TYR A 30 -9.77 -0.14 -11.86
CA TYR A 30 -9.28 1.19 -12.22
C TYR A 30 -9.06 1.28 -13.72
N ASN A 31 -9.36 2.44 -14.28
CA ASN A 31 -8.87 2.86 -15.58
C ASN A 31 -7.52 3.56 -15.42
N VAL A 32 -6.58 3.25 -16.28
CA VAL A 32 -5.25 3.88 -16.32
C VAL A 32 -5.24 4.88 -17.47
N ASN A 33 -5.03 6.16 -17.19
CA ASN A 33 -5.16 7.21 -18.19
C ASN A 33 -3.83 7.95 -18.41
N TRP A 34 -3.58 8.30 -19.67
CA TRP A 34 -2.55 9.23 -20.10
C TRP A 34 -2.91 10.66 -19.65
N PRO A 35 -1.95 11.59 -19.53
CA PRO A 35 -2.21 13.01 -19.29
C PRO A 35 -3.29 13.66 -20.19
N SER A 36 -3.49 13.14 -21.40
CA SER A 36 -4.51 13.64 -22.35
C SER A 36 -5.92 13.14 -22.06
N GLY A 37 -6.09 12.23 -21.10
CA GLY A 37 -7.34 11.50 -20.84
C GLY A 37 -7.50 10.23 -21.69
N LEU A 38 -6.54 9.90 -22.56
CA LEU A 38 -6.56 8.65 -23.32
C LEU A 38 -6.36 7.46 -22.37
N SER A 39 -7.27 6.49 -22.39
CA SER A 39 -7.08 5.24 -21.64
C SER A 39 -5.91 4.44 -22.21
N LEU A 40 -5.05 3.98 -21.30
CA LEU A 40 -3.89 3.13 -21.55
C LEU A 40 -4.16 1.68 -21.19
N GLY A 41 -5.19 1.42 -20.39
CA GLY A 41 -5.53 0.10 -19.89
C GLY A 41 -6.19 0.15 -18.53
N GLU A 42 -6.02 -0.92 -17.77
CA GLU A 42 -6.78 -1.16 -16.54
C GLU A 42 -5.88 -1.69 -15.43
N ALA A 43 -6.33 -1.51 -14.19
CA ALA A 43 -5.76 -2.16 -13.04
C ALA A 43 -6.84 -2.71 -12.11
N GLN A 44 -6.47 -3.70 -11.31
CA GLN A 44 -7.31 -4.28 -10.28
C GLN A 44 -6.53 -4.39 -8.98
N VAL A 45 -7.16 -4.01 -7.87
CA VAL A 45 -6.69 -4.29 -6.51
C VAL A 45 -7.72 -5.17 -5.84
N ARG A 46 -7.29 -6.24 -5.18
CA ARG A 46 -8.19 -7.18 -4.51
C ARG A 46 -7.72 -7.47 -3.09
N ALA A 47 -8.66 -7.56 -2.15
CA ALA A 47 -8.44 -8.04 -0.79
C ALA A 47 -9.34 -9.23 -0.51
N VAL A 48 -8.75 -10.30 0.03
CA VAL A 48 -9.47 -11.52 0.40
C VAL A 48 -8.98 -11.99 1.76
N ARG A 49 -9.88 -12.41 2.65
CA ARG A 49 -9.48 -13.11 3.86
C ARG A 49 -9.25 -14.57 3.52
N LEU A 50 -8.14 -15.11 3.99
CA LEU A 50 -7.88 -16.53 3.84
C LEU A 50 -8.78 -17.31 4.80
N LYS A 51 -9.59 -18.24 4.25
CA LYS A 51 -10.44 -19.14 5.04
C LYS A 51 -9.64 -19.78 6.17
N ASP A 52 -10.26 -19.86 7.34
CA ASP A 52 -9.70 -20.48 8.54
C ASP A 52 -8.40 -19.84 9.04
N SER A 53 -8.16 -18.56 8.72
CA SER A 53 -7.04 -17.80 9.27
C SER A 53 -7.36 -16.31 9.43
N ASP A 54 -6.61 -15.63 10.30
CA ASP A 54 -6.66 -14.16 10.46
C ASP A 54 -5.76 -13.43 9.43
N ARG A 55 -5.51 -14.05 8.28
CA ARG A 55 -4.61 -13.50 7.25
C ARG A 55 -5.37 -12.93 6.08
N TRP A 56 -4.81 -11.87 5.54
CA TRP A 56 -5.23 -11.25 4.30
C TRP A 56 -4.33 -11.67 3.14
N ARG A 57 -4.96 -11.82 1.99
CA ARG A 57 -4.29 -11.81 0.70
C ARG A 57 -4.67 -10.55 -0.04
N PHE A 58 -3.66 -9.78 -0.45
CA PHE A 58 -3.83 -8.64 -1.32
C PHE A 58 -3.22 -8.94 -2.68
N GLU A 59 -3.94 -8.58 -3.73
CA GLU A 59 -3.52 -8.80 -5.11
C GLU A 59 -3.61 -7.48 -5.87
N PHE A 60 -2.64 -7.23 -6.73
CA PHE A 60 -2.67 -6.13 -7.68
C PHE A 60 -2.34 -6.65 -9.06
N GLU A 61 -3.14 -6.27 -10.04
CA GLU A 61 -2.90 -6.55 -11.45
C GLU A 61 -3.00 -5.25 -12.23
N LEU A 62 -2.04 -4.99 -13.11
CA LEU A 62 -2.03 -3.85 -14.02
C LEU A 62 -1.75 -4.39 -15.41
N GLU A 63 -2.56 -3.96 -16.36
CA GLU A 63 -2.31 -4.15 -17.77
C GLU A 63 -2.52 -2.82 -18.49
N ALA A 64 -1.43 -2.23 -18.97
CA ALA A 64 -1.46 -0.97 -19.70
C ALA A 64 -0.50 -0.99 -20.89
N ALA A 65 -0.83 -0.20 -21.90
CA ALA A 65 0.02 0.07 -23.04
C ALA A 65 0.43 1.54 -23.03
N VAL A 66 1.74 1.79 -22.92
CA VAL A 66 2.31 3.12 -23.16
C VAL A 66 2.95 3.12 -24.54
N PRO A 67 3.10 4.30 -25.20
CA PRO A 67 3.71 4.35 -26.52
C PRO A 67 5.04 3.59 -26.59
N GLY A 68 5.08 2.53 -27.40
CA GLY A 68 6.28 1.72 -27.64
C GLY A 68 6.45 0.47 -26.78
N PHE A 69 5.66 0.25 -25.71
CA PHE A 69 5.76 -0.99 -24.92
C PHE A 69 4.54 -1.27 -24.03
N ARG A 70 4.28 -2.56 -23.81
CA ARG A 70 3.28 -3.05 -22.85
C ARG A 70 3.88 -3.10 -21.43
N VAL A 71 3.04 -2.79 -20.45
CA VAL A 71 3.30 -2.89 -19.01
C VAL A 71 2.28 -3.86 -18.43
N VAL A 72 2.78 -4.96 -17.87
CA VAL A 72 1.99 -5.93 -17.11
C VAL A 72 2.66 -6.12 -15.76
N ASP A 73 1.99 -5.75 -14.69
CA ASP A 73 2.47 -5.99 -13.34
C ASP A 73 1.45 -6.84 -12.57
N ARG A 74 1.93 -7.82 -11.82
CA ARG A 74 1.14 -8.64 -10.90
C ARG A 74 1.85 -8.76 -9.57
N TYR A 75 1.20 -8.30 -8.50
CA TYR A 75 1.73 -8.35 -7.14
C TYR A 75 0.79 -9.16 -6.25
N ARG A 76 1.37 -9.93 -5.33
CA ARG A 76 0.62 -10.64 -4.29
C ARG A 76 1.27 -10.43 -2.95
N SER A 77 0.48 -10.06 -1.95
CA SER A 77 0.89 -9.96 -0.55
C SER A 77 0.08 -10.93 0.30
N LEU A 78 0.76 -11.59 1.23
CA LEU A 78 0.15 -12.28 2.36
C LEU A 78 0.54 -11.52 3.62
N ALA A 79 -0.46 -11.07 4.37
CA ALA A 79 -0.27 -10.31 5.60
C ALA A 79 -1.18 -10.81 6.72
N ASP A 80 -0.83 -10.55 7.96
CA ASP A 80 -1.69 -10.84 9.10
C ASP A 80 -2.77 -9.76 9.33
N LYS A 81 -3.53 -9.87 10.42
CA LYS A 81 -4.57 -8.91 10.81
C LYS A 81 -4.05 -7.48 11.08
N GLY A 82 -2.77 -7.34 11.42
CA GLY A 82 -2.09 -6.05 11.59
C GLY A 82 -1.46 -5.52 10.30
N PHE A 83 -1.69 -6.22 9.17
CA PHE A 83 -1.05 -5.97 7.88
C PHE A 83 0.46 -6.20 7.88
N CYS A 84 1.01 -6.93 8.86
CA CYS A 84 2.42 -7.30 8.83
C CYS A 84 2.62 -8.35 7.74
N THR A 85 3.52 -8.07 6.80
CA THR A 85 3.80 -8.94 5.66
C THR A 85 4.48 -10.23 6.11
N ALA A 86 3.96 -11.36 5.64
CA ALA A 86 4.61 -12.66 5.71
C ALA A 86 5.28 -13.02 4.38
N GLU A 87 4.64 -12.69 3.26
CA GLU A 87 5.14 -12.97 1.93
C GLU A 87 4.71 -11.90 0.93
N PHE A 88 5.61 -11.51 0.03
CA PHE A 88 5.33 -10.60 -1.08
C PHE A 88 5.93 -11.13 -2.37
N GLU A 89 5.11 -11.30 -3.40
CA GLU A 89 5.50 -11.73 -4.74
C GLU A 89 5.28 -10.61 -5.75
N LYS A 90 6.24 -10.45 -6.67
CA LYS A 90 6.27 -9.40 -7.68
C LYS A 90 6.62 -9.99 -9.04
N ASP A 91 5.69 -9.98 -9.98
CA ASP A 91 5.89 -10.37 -11.38
C ASP A 91 5.63 -9.15 -12.27
N THR A 92 6.64 -8.66 -12.97
CA THR A 92 6.54 -7.48 -13.84
C THR A 92 7.09 -7.79 -15.22
N THR A 93 6.36 -7.39 -16.25
CA THR A 93 6.77 -7.37 -17.65
C THR A 93 6.62 -5.95 -18.18
N ARG A 94 7.73 -5.27 -18.45
CA ARG A 94 7.75 -3.89 -18.92
C ARG A 94 8.64 -3.79 -20.15
N GLY A 95 8.02 -3.79 -21.33
CA GLY A 95 8.74 -3.99 -22.59
C GLY A 95 9.50 -5.32 -22.57
N ALA A 96 10.81 -5.28 -22.85
CA ALA A 96 11.66 -6.47 -22.83
C ALA A 96 12.09 -6.92 -21.42
N LYS A 97 11.87 -6.09 -20.38
CA LYS A 97 12.30 -6.40 -19.02
C LYS A 97 11.23 -7.24 -18.32
N ILE A 98 11.61 -8.46 -17.94
CA ILE A 98 10.80 -9.36 -17.11
C ILE A 98 11.48 -9.51 -15.75
N THR A 99 10.72 -9.46 -14.66
CA THR A 99 11.24 -9.64 -13.31
C THR A 99 10.23 -10.41 -12.48
N LYS A 100 10.67 -11.50 -11.86
CA LYS A 100 9.89 -12.31 -10.93
C LYS A 100 10.65 -12.41 -9.62
N GLU A 101 10.08 -11.89 -8.56
CA GLU A 101 10.70 -11.84 -7.24
C GLU A 101 9.73 -12.30 -6.17
N LYS A 102 10.26 -12.96 -5.15
CA LYS A 102 9.55 -13.35 -3.94
C LYS A 102 10.32 -12.84 -2.73
N THR A 103 9.61 -12.28 -1.76
CA THR A 103 10.17 -11.86 -0.48
C THR A 103 9.41 -12.58 0.63
N ALA A 104 10.11 -13.38 1.42
CA ALA A 104 9.57 -14.01 2.63
C ALA A 104 10.07 -13.25 3.85
N VAL A 105 9.19 -12.98 4.81
CA VAL A 105 9.50 -12.21 6.02
C VAL A 105 9.40 -13.13 7.23
N ASP A 106 10.45 -13.10 8.05
CA ASP A 106 10.43 -13.64 9.39
C ASP A 106 10.50 -12.48 10.39
N GLY A 107 9.32 -12.04 10.83
CA GLY A 107 9.18 -10.94 11.77
C GLY A 107 9.79 -11.25 13.15
N ALA A 108 9.92 -12.53 13.53
CA ALA A 108 10.50 -12.91 14.82
C ALA A 108 12.01 -12.74 14.83
N SER A 109 12.69 -13.04 13.71
CA SER A 109 14.12 -12.79 13.55
C SER A 109 14.46 -11.39 13.02
N GLY A 110 13.46 -10.61 12.60
CA GLY A 110 13.66 -9.27 12.04
C GLY A 110 14.34 -9.30 10.68
N ALA A 111 14.08 -10.34 9.89
CA ALA A 111 14.72 -10.59 8.61
C ALA A 111 13.69 -10.78 7.49
N ALA A 112 14.06 -10.36 6.28
CA ALA A 112 13.33 -10.67 5.06
C ALA A 112 14.30 -11.23 4.01
N LYS A 113 13.93 -12.34 3.40
CA LYS A 113 14.70 -13.00 2.34
C LYS A 113 14.02 -12.76 1.00
N ARG A 114 14.71 -12.07 0.09
CA ARG A 114 14.29 -11.89 -1.29
C ARG A 114 14.98 -12.90 -2.20
N GLU A 115 14.24 -13.45 -3.14
CA GLU A 115 14.73 -14.38 -4.16
C GLU A 115 14.17 -13.96 -5.53
N THR A 116 15.03 -13.95 -6.55
CA THR A 116 14.60 -13.83 -7.95
C THR A 116 14.23 -15.21 -8.48
N LEU A 117 12.97 -15.39 -8.88
CA LEU A 117 12.44 -16.66 -9.37
C LEU A 117 12.99 -16.95 -10.77
N GLY A 118 13.37 -18.20 -11.04
CA GLY A 118 13.90 -18.64 -12.34
C GLY A 118 15.42 -18.60 -12.48
N GLY A 119 16.18 -18.71 -11.38
CA GLY A 119 17.65 -18.87 -11.42
C GLY A 119 18.45 -17.58 -11.23
N GLY A 120 17.86 -16.55 -10.61
CA GLY A 120 18.56 -15.32 -10.26
C GLY A 120 19.23 -15.38 -8.87
N GLY A 121 19.45 -14.21 -8.27
CA GLY A 121 20.08 -14.09 -6.96
C GLY A 121 19.10 -14.13 -5.79
N SER A 122 19.65 -14.25 -4.58
CA SER A 122 18.94 -14.02 -3.33
C SER A 122 19.65 -12.96 -2.49
N SER A 123 18.89 -12.29 -1.62
CA SER A 123 19.43 -11.30 -0.69
C SER A 123 18.61 -11.29 0.58
N GLU A 124 19.27 -11.11 1.71
CA GLU A 124 18.63 -10.91 3.00
C GLU A 124 18.66 -9.44 3.39
N MET A 125 17.64 -8.96 4.08
CA MET A 125 17.54 -7.59 4.57
C MET A 125 16.96 -7.58 5.99
N ARG A 126 17.48 -6.68 6.82
CA ARG A 126 16.92 -6.43 8.16
C ARG A 126 15.65 -5.61 8.04
N VAL A 127 14.63 -6.00 8.78
CA VAL A 127 13.31 -5.37 8.79
C VAL A 127 12.77 -5.27 10.22
N ALA A 128 11.79 -4.40 10.42
CA ALA A 128 11.04 -4.37 11.67
C ALA A 128 10.21 -5.65 11.82
N ALA A 129 9.85 -5.99 13.07
CA ALA A 129 9.03 -7.18 13.36
C ALA A 129 7.69 -7.16 12.61
N CYS A 130 7.11 -5.97 12.46
CA CYS A 130 6.01 -5.72 11.55
C CYS A 130 6.48 -4.78 10.44
N VAL A 131 6.80 -5.35 9.29
CA VAL A 131 7.09 -4.59 8.06
C VAL A 131 5.95 -4.80 7.08
N HIS A 132 5.60 -3.75 6.35
CA HIS A 132 4.59 -3.80 5.31
C HIS A 132 5.26 -3.88 3.94
N ASP A 133 4.76 -4.69 3.03
CA ASP A 133 4.99 -4.54 1.60
C ASP A 133 4.06 -3.46 1.01
N ALA A 134 4.26 -3.09 -0.25
CA ALA A 134 3.50 -2.04 -0.90
C ALA A 134 1.97 -2.24 -0.86
N LEU A 135 1.47 -3.47 -0.98
CA LEU A 135 0.03 -3.74 -0.92
C LEU A 135 -0.47 -3.74 0.52
N ALA A 136 0.19 -4.47 1.41
CA ALA A 136 -0.19 -4.48 2.82
C ALA A 136 -0.17 -3.05 3.42
N PHE A 137 0.80 -2.23 3.01
CA PHE A 137 0.91 -0.84 3.42
C PHE A 137 -0.27 0.00 2.93
N LEU A 138 -0.76 -0.18 1.70
CA LEU A 138 -1.94 0.54 1.20
C LEU A 138 -3.15 0.29 2.12
N TYR A 139 -3.38 -0.95 2.54
CA TYR A 139 -4.49 -1.29 3.43
C TYR A 139 -4.28 -0.82 4.86
N PHE A 140 -3.04 -0.85 5.36
CA PHE A 140 -2.68 -0.21 6.62
C PHE A 140 -3.00 1.30 6.61
N VAL A 141 -2.63 2.01 5.54
CA VAL A 141 -2.93 3.44 5.37
C VAL A 141 -4.42 3.72 5.42
N ARG A 142 -5.22 2.91 4.71
CA ARG A 142 -6.69 3.03 4.75
C ARG A 142 -7.23 2.85 6.17
N SER A 143 -6.68 1.89 6.92
CA SER A 143 -7.08 1.66 8.31
C SER A 143 -6.73 2.83 9.23
N GLU A 144 -5.59 3.49 9.02
CA GLU A 144 -5.18 4.68 9.78
C GLU A 144 -6.08 5.88 9.45
N LEU A 145 -6.36 6.12 8.15
CA LEU A 145 -7.24 7.20 7.69
C LEU A 145 -8.69 7.02 8.18
N ALA A 146 -9.16 5.77 8.27
CA ALA A 146 -10.47 5.42 8.81
C ALA A 146 -10.61 5.73 10.31
N GLN A 147 -9.47 5.92 10.99
CA GLN A 147 -9.35 6.34 12.39
C GLN A 147 -8.95 7.82 12.52
N GLY A 148 -8.89 8.56 11.42
CA GLY A 148 -8.51 9.98 11.41
C GLY A 148 -7.00 10.23 11.59
N ARG A 149 -6.16 9.22 11.34
CA ARG A 149 -4.69 9.33 11.43
C ARG A 149 -4.04 9.24 10.06
N ILE A 150 -2.83 9.78 9.96
CA ILE A 150 -1.94 9.51 8.84
C ILE A 150 -0.92 8.45 9.26
N ALA A 151 -0.67 7.46 8.42
CA ALA A 151 0.31 6.43 8.74
C ALA A 151 1.70 7.07 8.97
N PRO A 152 2.43 6.65 10.02
CA PRO A 152 3.74 7.21 10.32
C PRO A 152 4.74 6.83 9.23
N ALA A 153 5.78 7.65 9.10
CA ALA A 153 6.91 7.37 8.24
C ALA A 153 7.56 6.04 8.65
N GLN A 154 7.77 5.15 7.69
CA GLN A 154 8.28 3.80 7.97
C GLN A 154 8.98 3.20 6.76
N THR A 155 9.68 2.09 6.99
CA THR A 155 10.23 1.28 5.90
C THR A 155 9.19 0.29 5.41
N ILE A 156 9.02 0.21 4.09
CA ILE A 156 8.17 -0.78 3.41
C ILE A 156 9.00 -1.62 2.43
N LEU A 157 8.47 -2.76 2.01
CA LEU A 157 9.11 -3.68 1.07
C LEU A 157 8.51 -3.57 -0.34
N PHE A 158 9.37 -3.43 -1.34
CA PHE A 158 9.00 -3.55 -2.75
C PHE A 158 10.17 -4.08 -3.61
N GLY A 159 10.62 -5.31 -3.33
CA GLY A 159 11.86 -5.88 -3.87
C GLY A 159 13.15 -5.33 -3.24
N ALA A 160 13.06 -4.19 -2.57
CA ALA A 160 14.06 -3.64 -1.66
C ALA A 160 13.35 -2.84 -0.56
N PRO A 161 14.05 -2.43 0.52
CA PRO A 161 13.51 -1.50 1.50
C PRO A 161 13.33 -0.10 0.90
N TYR A 162 12.14 0.48 1.07
CA TYR A 162 11.82 1.86 0.73
C TYR A 162 11.39 2.62 1.98
N SER A 163 11.90 3.82 2.20
CA SER A 163 11.33 4.75 3.17
C SER A 163 10.06 5.35 2.58
N ALA A 164 8.93 5.13 3.23
CA ALA A 164 7.64 5.70 2.91
C ALA A 164 7.33 6.86 3.86
N ARG A 165 6.93 8.00 3.29
CA ARG A 165 6.37 9.15 4.02
C ARG A 165 5.07 9.57 3.37
N LEU A 166 4.06 9.81 4.20
CA LEU A 166 2.77 10.30 3.77
C LEU A 166 2.53 11.70 4.34
N GLU A 167 1.91 12.54 3.53
CA GLU A 167 1.49 13.87 3.94
C GLU A 167 0.04 14.10 3.53
N PHE A 168 -0.81 14.42 4.49
CA PHE A 168 -2.18 14.84 4.23
C PHE A 168 -2.18 16.28 3.73
N LYS A 169 -2.74 16.52 2.53
CA LYS A 169 -2.77 17.83 1.88
C LYS A 169 -4.13 18.52 1.95
N GLY A 170 -5.10 17.91 2.60
CA GLY A 170 -6.45 18.45 2.74
C GLY A 170 -7.50 17.62 2.02
N ALA A 171 -8.73 18.12 2.09
CA ALA A 171 -9.90 17.56 1.45
C ALA A 171 -10.19 18.32 0.16
N GLU A 172 -10.56 17.64 -0.90
CA GLU A 172 -11.00 18.26 -2.15
C GLU A 172 -12.09 17.44 -2.85
N GLN A 173 -12.83 18.10 -3.73
CA GLN A 173 -13.74 17.43 -4.65
C GLN A 173 -12.94 16.96 -5.86
N VAL A 174 -12.90 15.65 -6.10
CA VAL A 174 -12.32 15.05 -7.29
C VAL A 174 -13.43 14.63 -8.26
N THR A 175 -13.16 14.73 -9.56
CA THR A 175 -14.10 14.24 -10.58
C THR A 175 -13.70 12.83 -10.99
N ILE A 176 -14.59 11.86 -10.76
CA ILE A 176 -14.42 10.45 -11.13
C ILE A 176 -15.59 10.06 -12.02
N ALA A 177 -15.32 9.60 -13.25
CA ALA A 177 -16.35 9.23 -14.22
C ALA A 177 -17.44 10.32 -14.41
N GLY A 178 -17.04 11.60 -14.36
CA GLY A 178 -17.95 12.75 -14.49
C GLY A 178 -18.75 13.11 -13.22
N ALA A 179 -18.63 12.35 -12.14
CA ALA A 179 -19.24 12.65 -10.85
C ALA A 179 -18.24 13.30 -9.89
N ALA A 180 -18.68 14.32 -9.15
CA ALA A 180 -17.88 14.93 -8.10
C ALA A 180 -17.93 14.07 -6.83
N GLU A 181 -16.76 13.76 -6.27
CA GLU A 181 -16.60 12.93 -5.08
C GLU A 181 -15.68 13.59 -4.05
N PRO A 182 -16.11 13.69 -2.78
CA PRO A 182 -15.24 14.18 -1.71
C PRO A 182 -14.13 13.18 -1.40
N ALA A 183 -12.88 13.63 -1.51
CA ALA A 183 -11.70 12.82 -1.22
C ALA A 183 -10.66 13.57 -0.38
N ASP A 184 -9.91 12.80 0.40
CA ASP A 184 -8.75 13.22 1.15
C ASP A 184 -7.50 13.03 0.28
N ARG A 185 -6.76 14.11 0.01
CA ARG A 185 -5.53 14.10 -0.78
C ARG A 185 -4.34 13.75 0.09
N VAL A 186 -3.66 12.66 -0.25
CA VAL A 186 -2.44 12.20 0.44
C VAL A 186 -1.29 12.15 -0.56
N VAL A 187 -0.22 12.87 -0.26
CA VAL A 187 1.03 12.80 -1.03
C VAL A 187 1.91 11.72 -0.43
N THR A 188 2.33 10.78 -1.26
CA THR A 188 3.20 9.66 -0.90
C THR A 188 4.57 9.87 -1.49
N LEU A 189 5.60 9.94 -0.63
CA LEU A 189 7.00 9.95 -1.01
C LEU A 189 7.62 8.59 -0.68
N LEU A 190 8.14 7.91 -1.68
CA LEU A 190 8.91 6.67 -1.53
C LEU A 190 10.37 6.91 -1.94
N LYS A 191 11.30 6.54 -1.07
CA LYS A 191 12.74 6.61 -1.35
C LYS A 191 13.39 5.25 -1.11
N GLY A 192 13.94 4.67 -2.16
CA GLY A 192 14.67 3.40 -2.13
C GLY A 192 16.13 3.55 -2.57
N PRO A 193 16.84 2.43 -2.76
CA PRO A 193 18.27 2.44 -3.06
C PRO A 193 18.63 3.07 -4.41
N ALA A 194 17.76 2.91 -5.41
CA ALA A 194 18.01 3.32 -6.80
C ALA A 194 16.98 4.32 -7.35
N SER A 195 15.98 4.70 -6.55
CA SER A 195 14.90 5.58 -7.02
C SER A 195 14.22 6.32 -5.89
N GLN A 196 13.68 7.49 -6.24
CA GLN A 196 12.76 8.25 -5.41
C GLN A 196 11.55 8.60 -6.28
N ILE A 197 10.35 8.38 -5.75
CA ILE A 197 9.09 8.72 -6.43
C ILE A 197 8.16 9.43 -5.45
N SER A 198 7.47 10.45 -5.94
CA SER A 198 6.41 11.13 -5.23
C SER A 198 5.15 11.06 -6.07
N PHE A 199 4.02 10.71 -5.48
CA PHE A 199 2.74 10.61 -6.16
C PHE A 199 1.60 10.93 -5.20
N GLU A 200 0.41 11.14 -5.74
CA GLU A 200 -0.77 11.49 -4.96
C GLU A 200 -1.76 10.34 -4.97
N ILE A 201 -2.40 10.11 -3.83
CA ILE A 201 -3.55 9.22 -3.71
C ILE A 201 -4.69 10.02 -3.10
N PHE A 202 -5.86 9.91 -3.70
CA PHE A 202 -7.11 10.49 -3.24
C PHE A 202 -7.95 9.36 -2.66
N PHE A 203 -8.22 9.44 -1.36
CA PHE A 203 -9.04 8.46 -0.66
C PHE A 203 -10.43 9.03 -0.47
N SER A 204 -11.48 8.33 -0.89
CA SER A 204 -12.85 8.70 -0.61
C SER A 204 -13.07 8.84 0.91
N ARG A 205 -14.08 9.63 1.27
CA ARG A 205 -14.51 9.79 2.67
C ARG A 205 -15.51 8.72 3.13
N ASP A 206 -15.60 7.61 2.41
CA ASP A 206 -16.36 6.45 2.88
C ASP A 206 -15.68 5.78 4.09
N ALA A 207 -16.37 4.82 4.70
CA ALA A 207 -15.84 4.12 5.87
C ALA A 207 -14.56 3.31 5.57
N ALA A 208 -14.40 2.84 4.34
CA ALA A 208 -13.30 1.99 3.89
C ALA A 208 -12.08 2.78 3.40
N ARG A 209 -12.20 4.11 3.30
CA ARG A 209 -11.22 5.01 2.69
C ARG A 209 -10.76 4.48 1.35
N THR A 210 -11.69 4.26 0.44
CA THR A 210 -11.40 3.69 -0.88
C THR A 210 -10.47 4.61 -1.66
N PRO A 211 -9.32 4.14 -2.19
CA PRO A 211 -8.50 4.94 -3.09
C PRO A 211 -9.25 5.10 -4.42
N VAL A 212 -9.65 6.33 -4.74
CA VAL A 212 -10.49 6.62 -5.92
C VAL A 212 -9.70 7.21 -7.08
N LEU A 213 -8.57 7.85 -6.79
CA LEU A 213 -7.68 8.41 -7.80
C LEU A 213 -6.24 8.33 -7.32
N VAL A 214 -5.34 7.92 -8.19
CA VAL A 214 -3.89 8.00 -7.99
C VAL A 214 -3.33 8.86 -9.12
N ARG A 215 -2.44 9.81 -8.79
CA ARG A 215 -1.73 10.65 -9.78
C ARG A 215 -0.23 10.46 -9.65
N VAL A 216 0.40 10.00 -10.72
CA VAL A 216 1.85 9.73 -10.76
C VAL A 216 2.51 10.69 -11.73
N PRO A 217 3.29 11.68 -11.24
CA PRO A 217 4.08 12.55 -12.09
C PRO A 217 5.27 11.77 -12.66
N LEU A 218 5.32 11.65 -13.98
CA LEU A 218 6.44 11.09 -14.73
C LEU A 218 6.98 12.14 -15.71
N ALA A 219 8.14 11.88 -16.31
CA ALA A 219 8.78 12.82 -17.25
C ALA A 219 7.89 13.19 -18.44
N MET A 220 6.96 12.31 -18.83
CA MET A 220 6.04 12.52 -19.96
C MET A 220 4.72 13.21 -19.56
N GLY A 221 4.52 13.48 -18.27
CA GLY A 221 3.29 14.07 -17.72
C GLY A 221 2.76 13.32 -16.51
N VAL A 222 1.57 13.71 -16.05
CA VAL A 222 0.88 13.07 -14.92
C VAL A 222 -0.04 11.96 -15.44
N PHE A 223 0.27 10.73 -15.05
CA PHE A 223 -0.59 9.57 -15.29
C PHE A 223 -1.60 9.45 -14.17
N SER A 224 -2.82 9.01 -14.48
CA SER A 224 -3.82 8.71 -13.45
C SER A 224 -4.24 7.25 -13.46
N MET A 225 -4.57 6.75 -12.27
CA MET A 225 -5.41 5.57 -12.09
C MET A 225 -6.69 6.03 -11.42
N GLU A 226 -7.83 5.86 -12.08
CA GLU A 226 -9.14 6.32 -11.62
C GLU A 226 -10.03 5.13 -11.37
N ILE A 227 -10.71 5.08 -10.23
CA ILE A 227 -11.60 3.97 -9.92
C ILE A 227 -12.70 3.84 -10.98
N ALA A 228 -12.83 2.65 -11.54
CA ALA A 228 -13.87 2.30 -12.49
C ALA A 228 -15.12 1.90 -11.70
N ARG A 229 -16.23 2.61 -11.96
CA ARG A 229 -17.55 2.36 -11.37
C ARG A 229 -18.52 1.87 -12.42
#